data_AF-A0A3Q2FF28-F1
#
_entry.id   AF-A0A3Q2FF28-F1
#
_cell.length_a   1.000
_cell.length_b   1.000
_cell.length_c   1.000
_cell.angle_alpha   90.00
_cell.angle_beta   90.00
_cell.angle_gamma   90.00
#
_symmetry.space_group_name_H-M   'P 1'
#
loop_
_entity.id
_entity.type
_entity.pdbx_description
1 polymer ?
#
loop_
_entity_poly.entity_id
_entity_poly.type
_entity_poly.pdbx_seq_one_letter_code
_entity_poly.pdbx_strand_id
1 'polypeptide(L)'
;MKAVVLALTLAFVAPEFAAGKTYVYKYEASILGGLPEEGLARAGLNISTKVLISAADQNTYILKLLEPELSEYSGIWPKDPAVPATKLTAALAPQTLGWHTLRSVSNARR
;
A
#
# COMPACT_ATOMS: atom_id res chain seq x y z
N MET A 1 30.66 -16.43 8.08
CA MET A 1 30.74 -15.49 6.94
C MET A 1 29.73 -15.79 5.83
N LYS A 2 29.51 -17.05 5.43
CA LYS A 2 28.54 -17.38 4.35
C LYS A 2 27.08 -16.99 4.64
N ALA A 3 26.61 -17.10 5.89
CA ALA A 3 25.23 -16.76 6.26
C ALA A 3 24.94 -15.25 6.22
N VAL A 4 25.90 -14.41 6.60
CA VAL A 4 25.78 -12.94 6.55
C VAL A 4 25.74 -12.46 5.10
N VAL A 5 26.57 -13.07 4.24
CA VAL A 5 26.57 -12.79 2.80
C VAL A 5 25.25 -13.22 2.17
N LEU A 6 24.70 -14.39 2.55
CA LEU A 6 23.41 -14.86 2.04
C LEU A 6 22.24 -13.94 2.43
N ALA A 7 22.19 -13.51 3.70
CA ALA A 7 21.19 -12.56 4.19
C ALA A 7 21.32 -11.19 3.49
N LEU A 8 22.54 -10.71 3.27
CA LEU A 8 22.79 -9.46 2.55
C LEU A 8 22.41 -9.56 1.06
N THR A 9 22.66 -10.70 0.41
CA THR A 9 22.24 -10.93 -0.97
C THR A 9 20.73 -11.00 -1.10
N LEU A 10 20.02 -11.67 -0.17
CA LEU A 10 18.55 -11.71 -0.14
C LEU A 10 17.94 -10.32 0.10
N ALA A 11 18.60 -9.47 0.90
CA ALA A 11 18.17 -8.09 1.15
C ALA A 11 18.29 -7.18 -0.07
N PHE A 12 19.07 -7.56 -1.10
CA PHE A 12 19.32 -6.77 -2.30
C PHE A 12 18.63 -7.28 -3.57
N VAL A 13 17.91 -8.40 -3.52
CA VAL A 13 17.13 -8.86 -4.68
C VAL A 13 15.88 -7.98 -4.78
N ALA A 14 15.85 -7.11 -5.78
CA ALA A 14 14.63 -6.39 -6.15
C ALA A 14 13.55 -7.42 -6.56
N PRO A 15 12.28 -7.22 -6.17
CA PRO A 15 11.20 -8.07 -6.65
C PRO A 15 11.15 -8.03 -8.17
N GLU A 16 11.27 -9.20 -8.82
CA GLU A 16 11.17 -9.31 -10.27
C GLU A 16 9.73 -9.67 -10.67
N PHE A 17 9.07 -8.77 -11.40
CA PHE A 17 7.75 -9.02 -11.98
C PHE A 17 7.90 -9.37 -13.45
N ALA A 18 7.56 -10.61 -13.81
CA ALA A 18 7.68 -11.08 -15.19
C ALA A 18 6.62 -10.43 -16.10
N ALA A 19 7.02 -10.08 -17.33
CA ALA A 19 6.11 -9.59 -18.35
C ALA A 19 4.97 -10.58 -18.62
N GLY A 20 3.75 -10.07 -18.79
CA GLY A 20 2.55 -10.89 -19.01
C GLY A 20 2.02 -11.60 -17.76
N LYS A 21 2.65 -11.44 -16.58
CA LYS A 21 2.12 -11.91 -15.30
C LYS A 21 1.54 -10.76 -14.49
N THR A 22 0.48 -11.06 -13.75
CA THR A 22 -0.12 -10.19 -12.75
C THR A 22 -0.04 -10.88 -11.39
N TYR A 23 0.52 -10.17 -10.42
CA TYR A 23 0.71 -10.64 -9.06
C TYR A 23 -0.31 -9.94 -8.16
N VAL A 24 -0.89 -10.68 -7.22
CA VAL A 24 -1.91 -10.16 -6.30
C VAL A 24 -1.33 -10.17 -4.90
N TYR A 25 -1.29 -9.01 -4.26
CA TYR A 25 -0.83 -8.85 -2.88
C TYR A 25 -1.93 -8.27 -2.02
N LYS A 26 -2.01 -8.71 -0.77
CA LYS A 26 -2.74 -7.99 0.26
C LYS A 26 -1.87 -6.84 0.75
N TYR A 27 -2.43 -5.64 0.80
CA TYR A 27 -1.77 -4.45 1.31
C TYR A 27 -2.56 -3.90 2.49
N GLU A 28 -1.87 -3.73 3.62
CA GLU A 28 -2.41 -3.13 4.84
C GLU A 28 -1.52 -1.97 5.25
N ALA A 29 -2.12 -0.82 5.55
CA ALA A 29 -1.40 0.35 6.00
C ALA A 29 -2.23 1.12 7.04
N SER A 30 -1.51 1.76 7.97
CA SER A 30 -2.11 2.61 9.01
C SER A 30 -1.41 3.97 9.01
N ILE A 31 -2.19 5.03 8.93
CA ILE A 31 -1.73 6.41 9.08
C ILE A 31 -2.33 6.92 10.38
N LEU A 32 -1.52 6.95 11.44
CA LEU A 32 -1.96 7.32 12.78
C LEU A 32 -1.27 8.61 13.22
N GLY A 33 -2.06 9.55 13.73
CA GLY A 33 -1.62 10.73 14.46
C GLY A 33 -1.84 10.56 15.96
N GLY A 34 -0.96 11.18 16.74
CA GLY A 34 -0.98 11.14 18.21
C GLY A 34 0.41 10.89 18.78
N LEU A 35 0.45 10.72 20.09
CA LEU A 35 1.69 10.47 20.82
C LEU A 35 2.15 8.99 20.61
N PRO A 36 3.46 8.75 20.42
CA PRO A 36 4.02 7.44 20.05
C PRO A 36 4.03 6.41 21.19
N GLU A 37 3.69 6.80 22.41
CA GLU A 37 3.60 5.92 23.56
C GLU A 37 2.37 5.02 23.47
N GLU A 38 2.51 3.80 24.00
CA GLU A 38 1.42 2.83 24.11
C GLU A 38 0.40 3.29 25.17
N GLY A 39 -0.89 3.01 24.94
CA GLY A 39 -1.94 3.36 25.89
C GLY A 39 -2.38 4.82 25.81
N LEU A 40 -1.81 5.59 24.88
CA LEU A 40 -2.28 6.93 24.55
C LEU A 40 -3.27 6.91 23.39
N ALA A 41 -4.13 7.93 23.38
CA ALA A 41 -5.10 8.10 22.31
C ALA A 41 -4.40 8.44 21.00
N ARG A 42 -4.82 7.77 19.92
CA ARG A 42 -4.44 8.06 18.54
C ARG A 42 -5.68 8.16 17.68
N ALA A 43 -5.55 8.90 16.60
CA ALA A 43 -6.57 8.99 15.58
C ALA A 43 -5.95 8.82 14.19
N GLY A 44 -6.68 8.22 13.25
CA GLY A 44 -6.12 8.00 11.93
C GLY A 44 -6.95 7.12 11.03
N LEU A 45 -6.30 6.64 9.98
CA LEU A 45 -6.92 5.86 8.91
C LEU A 45 -6.15 4.55 8.72
N ASN A 46 -6.89 3.45 8.70
CA ASN A 46 -6.41 2.14 8.29
C ASN A 46 -6.93 1.84 6.88
N ILE A 47 -6.07 1.26 6.05
CA ILE A 47 -6.31 0.93 4.66
C ILE A 47 -6.05 -0.57 4.51
N SER A 48 -7.02 -1.30 3.97
CA SER A 48 -6.88 -2.69 3.56
C SER A 48 -7.30 -2.80 2.09
N THR A 49 -6.46 -3.37 1.23
CA THR A 49 -6.78 -3.53 -0.19
C THR A 49 -6.01 -4.69 -0.78
N LYS A 50 -6.48 -5.21 -1.93
CA LYS A 50 -5.63 -6.05 -2.78
C LYS A 50 -4.99 -5.18 -3.84
N VAL A 51 -3.68 -5.31 -4.03
CA VAL A 51 -2.95 -4.63 -5.09
C VAL A 51 -2.58 -5.65 -6.16
N LEU A 52 -3.00 -5.37 -7.39
CA LEU A 52 -2.48 -6.04 -8.58
C LEU A 52 -1.23 -5.31 -9.05
N ILE A 53 -0.16 -6.07 -9.27
CA ILE A 53 1.10 -5.57 -9.83
C ILE A 53 1.40 -6.36 -11.10
N SER A 54 1.61 -5.67 -12.21
CA SER A 54 2.06 -6.29 -13.47
C SER A 54 3.17 -5.46 -14.11
N ALA A 55 4.06 -6.13 -14.84
CA ALA A 55 5.06 -5.46 -15.67
C ALA A 55 4.44 -5.11 -17.04
N ALA A 56 4.48 -3.83 -17.41
CA ALA A 56 4.01 -3.34 -18.71
C ALA A 56 5.13 -3.33 -19.75
N ASP A 57 6.35 -2.95 -19.35
CA ASP A 57 7.56 -2.95 -20.17
C ASP A 57 8.82 -3.10 -19.30
N GLN A 58 10.00 -2.82 -19.87
CA GLN A 58 11.25 -2.75 -19.10
C GLN A 58 11.21 -1.58 -18.10
N ASN A 59 11.07 -1.93 -16.82
CA ASN A 59 11.06 -1.01 -15.68
C ASN A 59 9.79 -0.15 -15.53
N THR A 60 8.72 -0.40 -16.29
CA THR A 60 7.38 0.14 -16.02
C THR A 60 6.46 -0.93 -15.45
N TYR A 61 5.83 -0.60 -14.32
CA TYR A 61 4.88 -1.44 -13.63
C TYR A 61 3.52 -0.75 -13.54
N ILE A 62 2.46 -1.53 -13.65
CA ILE A 62 1.09 -1.09 -13.42
C ILE A 62 0.67 -1.58 -12.05
N LEU A 63 0.18 -0.66 -11.22
CA LEU A 63 -0.44 -0.97 -9.93
C LEU A 63 -1.93 -0.66 -10.02
N LYS A 64 -2.75 -1.60 -9.58
CA LYS A 64 -4.20 -1.41 -9.48
C LYS A 64 -4.68 -1.86 -8.11
N LEU A 65 -5.36 -0.97 -7.40
CA LEU A 65 -6.04 -1.28 -6.16
C LEU A 65 -7.37 -1.96 -6.50
N LEU A 66 -7.67 -3.04 -5.79
CA LEU A 66 -8.96 -3.71 -5.85
C LEU A 66 -9.63 -3.58 -4.49
N GLU A 67 -10.90 -3.19 -4.54
CA GLU A 67 -11.81 -3.22 -3.38
C GLU A 67 -11.16 -2.59 -2.13
N PRO A 68 -10.67 -1.34 -2.19
CA PRO A 68 -10.06 -0.72 -1.03
C PRO A 68 -11.10 -0.51 0.07
N GLU A 69 -10.76 -0.97 1.27
CA GLU A 69 -11.52 -0.81 2.49
C GLU A 69 -10.80 0.15 3.41
N LEU A 70 -11.50 1.20 3.83
CA LEU A 70 -11.00 2.20 4.75
C LEU A 70 -11.71 2.08 6.09
N SER A 71 -10.95 2.24 7.18
CA SER A 71 -11.49 2.33 8.53
C SER A 71 -10.82 3.45 9.31
N GLU A 72 -11.62 4.18 10.07
CA GLU A 72 -11.16 5.24 10.96
C GLU A 72 -10.78 4.63 12.30
N TYR A 73 -9.61 5.01 12.79
CA TYR A 73 -9.15 4.69 14.13
C TYR A 73 -9.32 5.94 15.01
N SER A 74 -9.90 5.79 16.19
CA SER A 74 -9.96 6.84 17.20
C SER A 74 -10.09 6.21 18.58
N GLY A 75 -9.00 6.19 19.34
CA GLY A 75 -8.98 5.53 20.63
C GLY A 75 -7.60 5.22 21.16
N ILE A 76 -7.55 4.43 22.22
CA ILE A 76 -6.34 3.98 22.91
C ILE A 76 -5.62 2.93 22.07
N TRP A 77 -4.47 3.30 21.51
CA TRP A 77 -3.66 2.41 20.67
C TRP A 77 -2.88 1.38 21.52
N PRO A 78 -2.81 0.09 21.12
CA PRO A 78 -3.46 -0.57 19.97
C PRO A 78 -4.78 -1.31 20.34
N LYS A 79 -5.44 -0.92 21.42
CA LYS A 79 -6.53 -1.70 22.04
C LYS A 79 -7.89 -1.48 21.36
N ASP A 80 -8.21 -0.23 21.07
CA ASP A 80 -9.54 0.11 20.57
C ASP A 80 -9.72 -0.33 19.11
N PRO A 81 -10.93 -0.71 18.68
CA PRO A 81 -11.18 -1.16 17.31
C PRO A 81 -11.24 0.01 16.32
N ALA A 82 -10.91 -0.27 15.05
CA ALA A 82 -11.18 0.65 13.95
C ALA A 82 -12.64 0.49 13.46
N VAL A 83 -13.24 1.60 13.02
CA VAL A 83 -14.63 1.65 12.55
C VAL A 83 -14.63 1.84 11.03
N PRO A 84 -15.46 1.11 10.25
CA PRO A 84 -15.53 1.28 8.80
C PRO A 84 -15.84 2.72 8.36
N ALA A 85 -15.04 3.26 7.45
CA ALA A 85 -15.15 4.64 6.94
C ALA A 85 -15.98 4.69 5.65
N THR A 86 -17.20 4.15 5.67
CA THR A 86 -18.02 3.89 4.45
C THR A 86 -18.21 5.13 3.57
N LYS A 87 -18.38 6.31 4.17
CA LYS A 87 -18.53 7.58 3.44
C LYS A 87 -17.26 7.95 2.67
N LEU A 88 -16.11 7.83 3.32
CA LEU A 88 -14.81 8.13 2.70
C LEU A 88 -14.48 7.11 1.61
N THR A 89 -14.71 5.82 1.89
CA THR A 89 -14.56 4.75 0.89
C THR A 89 -15.40 5.05 -0.36
N ALA A 90 -16.67 5.43 -0.19
CA ALA A 90 -17.54 5.78 -1.31
C ALA A 90 -17.08 7.03 -2.06
N ALA A 91 -16.60 8.06 -1.35
CA ALA A 91 -16.08 9.29 -1.96
C ALA A 91 -14.80 9.05 -2.78
N LEU A 92 -13.97 8.09 -2.37
CA LEU A 92 -12.73 7.75 -3.06
C LEU A 92 -12.90 6.69 -4.15
N ALA A 93 -14.03 5.96 -4.14
CA ALA A 93 -14.34 4.92 -5.12
C ALA A 93 -14.11 5.33 -6.59
N PRO A 94 -14.47 6.55 -7.06
CA PRO A 94 -14.21 6.96 -8.43
C PRO A 94 -12.72 6.99 -8.79
N GLN A 95 -11.85 7.32 -7.82
CA GLN A 95 -10.41 7.43 -8.01
C GLN A 95 -9.71 6.06 -7.94
N THR A 96 -10.34 5.07 -7.29
CA THR A 96 -9.77 3.74 -7.07
C THR A 96 -10.36 2.66 -7.99
N LEU A 97 -11.57 2.87 -8.54
CA LEU A 97 -12.27 1.92 -9.41
C LEU A 97 -12.13 2.24 -10.90
N GLY A 98 -11.64 3.44 -11.26
CA GLY A 98 -11.38 3.83 -12.64
C GLY A 98 -10.11 3.21 -13.22
N TRP A 99 -10.09 2.90 -14.51
CA TRP A 99 -8.87 2.60 -15.25
C TRP A 99 -8.05 3.88 -15.43
N HIS A 100 -7.36 4.33 -14.39
CA HIS A 100 -6.42 5.43 -14.51
C HIS A 100 -5.09 4.87 -14.97
N THR A 101 -4.71 5.21 -16.20
CA THR A 101 -3.35 5.00 -16.69
C THR A 101 -2.40 5.82 -15.83
N LEU A 102 -1.59 5.16 -15.00
CA LEU A 102 -0.44 5.79 -14.38
C LEU A 102 0.52 6.19 -15.51
N ARG A 103 0.38 7.42 -16.03
CA ARG A 103 1.36 7.98 -16.96
C ARG A 103 2.65 8.13 -16.18
N SER A 104 3.66 7.35 -16.56
CA SER A 104 5.04 7.48 -16.09
C SER A 104 5.42 8.96 -16.08
N VAL A 105 5.70 9.51 -14.90
CA VAL A 105 6.43 10.77 -14.77
C VAL A 105 7.90 10.45 -15.06
N SER A 106 8.18 10.19 -16.33
CA SER A 106 9.53 10.33 -16.85
C SER A 106 9.53 11.64 -17.65
N ASN A 107 10.54 12.45 -17.35
CA ASN A 107 10.95 13.65 -18.08
C ASN A 107 10.39 15.00 -17.59
N ALA A 108 11.00 15.53 -16.52
CA ALA A 108 11.15 16.97 -16.33
C ALA A 108 12.38 17.28 -15.44
N ARG A 109 13.57 17.22 -16.02
CA ARG A 109 14.55 18.33 -16.04
C ARG A 109 15.85 17.91 -16.74
N ARG A 110 16.04 18.46 -17.94
CA ARG A 110 17.33 19.04 -18.31
C ARG A 110 17.60 20.26 -17.43
#